data_AF-K9VS09-F1
#
_entry.id   AF-K9VS09-F1
#
_cell.length_a   1.000
_cell.length_b   1.000
_cell.length_c   1.000
_cell.angle_alpha   90.00
_cell.angle_beta   90.00
_cell.angle_gamma   90.00
#
_symmetry.space_group_name_H-M   'P 1'
#
loop_
_entity.id
_entity.type
_entity.pdbx_description
1 polymer ?
#
loop_
_entity_poly.entity_id
_entity_poly.type
_entity_poly.pdbx_seq_one_letter_code
_entity_poly.pdbx_strand_id
1 'polypeptide(L)'
;MDSSGAYVGQAFTLNVRGVNAPPGIISSPPTLAAADKAYKYQIVARDAENDPLTFSLVSPPNGMTINPKTGLIQWTPSLSQVGVQNVGVLVSDSSGATASQQYALTISQTAINLPPAITSTPVFTASPGRPYTYQVQATDADGTISQYQLLQSPPGMTINSARPRNSEAVTWRKVASKTLAR
;
A
#
# COMPACT_ATOMS: atom_id res chain seq x y z
N MET A 1 -10.59 60.62 -21.51
CA MET A 1 -10.48 61.98 -20.97
C MET A 1 -11.44 62.86 -21.75
N ASP A 2 -12.34 63.57 -21.09
CA ASP A 2 -13.16 64.60 -21.73
C ASP A 2 -12.48 65.98 -21.63
N SER A 3 -13.11 67.01 -22.22
CA SER A 3 -12.61 68.38 -22.26
C SER A 3 -12.58 69.07 -20.89
N SER A 4 -13.07 68.43 -19.82
CA SER A 4 -12.97 68.87 -18.43
C SER A 4 -11.94 68.06 -17.62
N GLY A 5 -11.22 67.14 -18.27
CA GLY A 5 -10.18 66.32 -17.67
C GLY A 5 -10.68 65.04 -17.00
N ALA A 6 -11.96 64.68 -17.11
CA ALA A 6 -12.49 63.46 -16.50
C ALA A 6 -12.10 62.24 -17.34
N TYR A 7 -11.56 61.21 -16.70
CA TYR A 7 -11.31 59.91 -17.32
C TYR A 7 -11.80 58.79 -16.43
N VAL A 8 -12.19 57.70 -17.08
CA VAL A 8 -12.41 56.41 -16.45
C VAL A 8 -11.22 55.53 -16.80
N GLY A 9 -10.59 54.97 -15.77
CA GLY A 9 -9.60 53.92 -15.90
C GLY A 9 -10.20 52.59 -15.48
N GLN A 10 -9.97 51.55 -16.26
CA GLN A 10 -10.18 50.17 -15.84
C GLN A 10 -8.85 49.60 -15.39
N ALA A 11 -8.79 49.07 -14.18
CA ALA A 11 -7.67 48.24 -13.75
C ALA A 11 -8.06 46.77 -13.87
N PHE A 12 -7.15 45.95 -14.37
CA PHE A 12 -7.23 44.50 -14.25
C PHE A 12 -5.88 43.98 -13.77
N THR A 13 -5.90 42.85 -13.09
CA THR A 13 -4.68 42.13 -12.70
C THR A 13 -4.55 40.93 -13.62
N LEU A 14 -3.42 40.83 -14.33
CA LEU A 14 -3.06 39.62 -15.04
C LEU A 14 -2.25 38.72 -14.11
N ASN A 15 -2.87 37.66 -13.59
CA ASN A 15 -2.14 36.64 -12.87
C ASN A 15 -1.43 35.74 -13.88
N VAL A 16 -0.11 35.88 -13.99
CA VAL A 16 0.72 34.89 -14.68
C VAL A 16 0.87 33.70 -13.73
N ARG A 17 0.23 32.57 -14.05
CA ARG A 17 0.53 31.30 -13.34
C ARG A 17 2.02 30.98 -13.54
N GLY A 18 2.67 30.46 -12.50
CA GLY A 18 4.03 29.92 -12.63
C GLY A 18 4.10 28.84 -13.71
N VAL A 19 5.31 28.42 -14.09
CA VAL A 19 5.49 27.28 -15.02
C VAL A 19 4.82 26.06 -14.39
N ASN A 20 3.80 25.52 -15.05
CA ASN A 20 3.06 24.33 -14.60
C ASN A 20 4.01 23.14 -14.50
N ALA A 21 4.10 22.50 -13.33
CA ALA A 21 4.85 21.27 -13.16
C ALA A 21 4.00 20.06 -13.56
N PRO A 22 4.57 19.00 -14.14
CA PRO A 22 3.82 17.78 -14.35
C PRO A 22 3.45 17.12 -13.01
N PRO A 23 2.34 16.36 -12.96
CA PRO A 23 2.01 15.58 -11.77
C PRO A 23 3.09 14.51 -11.50
N GLY A 24 3.15 14.02 -10.26
CA GLY A 24 4.00 12.90 -9.85
C GLY A 24 3.20 11.74 -9.28
N ILE A 25 3.35 10.54 -9.84
CA ILE A 25 2.75 9.30 -9.32
C ILE A 25 3.65 8.77 -8.19
N ILE A 26 3.07 8.54 -7.00
CA ILE A 26 3.78 8.12 -5.79
C ILE A 26 3.31 6.78 -5.22
N SER A 27 2.32 6.14 -5.86
CA SER A 27 1.88 4.77 -5.52
C SER A 27 2.66 3.71 -6.29
N SER A 28 2.67 2.48 -5.76
CA SER A 28 3.20 1.30 -6.44
C SER A 28 2.10 0.25 -6.63
N PRO A 29 2.01 -0.40 -7.80
CA PRO A 29 0.97 -1.38 -8.10
C PRO A 29 1.24 -2.73 -7.40
N PRO A 30 0.20 -3.49 -7.02
CA PRO A 30 0.33 -4.93 -6.87
C PRO A 30 0.67 -5.55 -8.23
N THR A 31 1.70 -6.40 -8.29
CA THR A 31 2.19 -7.00 -9.54
C THR A 31 1.75 -8.45 -9.73
N LEU A 32 0.92 -8.96 -8.82
CA LEU A 32 0.31 -10.29 -8.87
C LEU A 32 -1.21 -10.17 -8.72
N ALA A 33 -1.95 -10.88 -9.56
CA ALA A 33 -3.38 -11.13 -9.40
C ALA A 33 -3.73 -12.57 -9.78
N ALA A 34 -4.94 -13.01 -9.46
CA ALA A 34 -5.43 -14.35 -9.80
C ALA A 34 -6.64 -14.24 -10.74
N ALA A 35 -6.76 -15.19 -11.66
CA ALA A 35 -7.95 -15.35 -12.49
C ALA A 35 -9.22 -15.47 -11.62
N ASP A 36 -10.31 -14.87 -12.11
CA ASP A 36 -11.62 -14.79 -11.48
C ASP A 36 -11.63 -14.14 -10.08
N LYS A 37 -10.55 -13.43 -9.71
CA LYS A 37 -10.45 -12.63 -8.48
C LYS A 37 -10.37 -11.14 -8.81
N ALA A 38 -11.03 -10.32 -7.99
CA ALA A 38 -10.99 -8.88 -8.16
C ALA A 38 -9.58 -8.34 -7.90
N TYR A 39 -8.97 -7.74 -8.92
CA TYR A 39 -7.80 -6.89 -8.83
C TYR A 39 -8.25 -5.45 -8.60
N LYS A 40 -7.61 -4.77 -7.64
CA LYS A 40 -7.82 -3.35 -7.36
C LYS A 40 -6.48 -2.67 -7.15
N TYR A 41 -6.32 -1.49 -7.72
CA TYR A 41 -5.16 -0.66 -7.48
C TYR A 41 -5.56 0.81 -7.44
N GLN A 42 -5.25 1.49 -6.33
CA GLN A 42 -5.49 2.91 -6.15
C GLN A 42 -4.26 3.69 -6.56
N ILE A 43 -4.35 4.47 -7.65
CA ILE A 43 -3.29 5.40 -8.02
C ILE A 43 -3.27 6.55 -7.02
N VAL A 44 -2.08 6.90 -6.52
CA VAL A 44 -1.86 8.12 -5.74
C VAL A 44 -0.89 8.99 -6.52
N ALA A 45 -1.33 10.19 -6.87
CA ALA A 45 -0.53 11.19 -7.55
C ALA A 45 -0.65 12.54 -6.84
N ARG A 46 0.34 13.40 -7.03
CA ARG A 46 0.35 14.78 -6.52
C ARG A 46 0.72 15.74 -7.63
N ASP A 47 0.17 16.93 -7.55
CA ASP A 47 0.52 18.05 -8.38
C ASP A 47 1.10 19.16 -7.49
N ALA A 48 2.15 19.85 -7.95
CA ALA A 48 2.81 20.87 -7.14
C ALA A 48 1.93 22.11 -6.94
N GLU A 49 1.12 22.43 -7.95
CA GLU A 49 0.16 23.52 -7.96
C GLU A 49 -1.21 23.12 -7.37
N ASN A 50 -1.37 21.84 -7.01
CA ASN A 50 -2.63 21.20 -6.60
C ASN A 50 -3.73 21.30 -7.67
N ASP A 51 -3.35 21.27 -8.94
CA ASP A 51 -4.31 21.23 -10.04
C ASP A 51 -5.09 19.90 -10.04
N PRO A 52 -6.38 19.91 -10.48
CA PRO A 52 -7.17 18.69 -10.59
C PRO A 52 -6.53 17.68 -11.54
N LEU A 53 -6.46 16.42 -11.09
CA LEU A 53 -5.86 15.34 -11.87
C LEU A 53 -6.91 14.47 -12.54
N THR A 54 -6.62 14.06 -13.79
CA THR A 54 -7.40 13.08 -14.54
C THR A 54 -6.56 11.83 -14.76
N PHE A 55 -7.16 10.67 -14.48
CA PHE A 55 -6.51 9.37 -14.57
C PHE A 55 -7.04 8.57 -15.76
N SER A 56 -6.15 7.92 -16.52
CA SER A 56 -6.52 7.07 -17.66
C SER A 56 -5.59 5.87 -17.79
N LEU A 57 -6.07 4.83 -18.48
CA LEU A 57 -5.30 3.64 -18.83
C LEU A 57 -4.79 3.76 -20.27
N VAL A 58 -3.58 3.28 -20.50
CA VAL A 58 -2.95 3.22 -21.82
C VAL A 58 -2.92 1.75 -22.25
N SER A 59 -3.72 1.42 -23.26
CA SER A 59 -3.86 0.06 -23.81
C SER A 59 -4.13 -1.03 -22.75
N PRO A 60 -5.20 -0.89 -21.93
CA PRO A 60 -5.45 -1.82 -20.84
C PRO A 60 -5.82 -3.23 -21.32
N PRO A 61 -5.54 -4.28 -20.51
CA PRO A 61 -6.14 -5.58 -20.69
C PRO A 61 -7.66 -5.51 -20.79
N ASN A 62 -8.27 -6.39 -21.57
CA ASN A 62 -9.73 -6.41 -21.74
C ASN A 62 -10.43 -6.53 -20.37
N GLY A 63 -11.42 -5.65 -20.14
CA GLY A 63 -12.21 -5.57 -18.92
C GLY A 63 -11.59 -4.73 -17.79
N MET A 64 -10.34 -4.28 -17.93
CA MET A 64 -9.72 -3.41 -16.93
C MET A 64 -10.23 -1.98 -17.09
N THR A 65 -10.63 -1.36 -15.98
CA THR A 65 -11.20 -0.01 -15.96
C THR A 65 -10.48 0.86 -14.93
N ILE A 66 -10.54 2.18 -15.11
CA ILE A 66 -10.05 3.17 -14.16
C ILE A 66 -11.12 4.25 -13.96
N ASN A 67 -11.32 4.67 -12.71
CA ASN A 67 -12.12 5.86 -12.43
C ASN A 67 -11.28 7.11 -12.72
N PRO A 68 -11.69 7.98 -13.66
CA PRO A 68 -10.87 9.10 -14.10
C PRO A 68 -10.70 10.21 -13.07
N LYS A 69 -11.53 10.24 -12.00
CA LYS A 69 -11.46 11.23 -10.92
C LYS A 69 -10.70 10.71 -9.71
N THR A 70 -10.90 9.43 -9.39
CA THR A 70 -10.28 8.86 -8.17
C THR A 70 -9.01 8.10 -8.45
N GLY A 71 -8.74 7.67 -9.69
CA GLY A 71 -7.57 6.83 -10.00
C GLY A 71 -7.70 5.38 -9.54
N LEU A 72 -8.91 4.94 -9.16
CA LEU A 72 -9.16 3.55 -8.77
C LEU A 72 -9.24 2.66 -10.01
N ILE A 73 -8.27 1.77 -10.17
CA ILE A 73 -8.26 0.70 -11.17
C ILE A 73 -9.01 -0.51 -10.61
N GLN A 74 -9.90 -1.08 -11.42
CA GLN A 74 -10.65 -2.29 -11.11
C GLN A 74 -10.64 -3.25 -12.29
N TRP A 75 -10.46 -4.53 -11.99
CA TRP A 75 -10.47 -5.59 -13.00
C TRP A 75 -10.74 -6.96 -12.37
N THR A 76 -11.35 -7.87 -13.14
CA THR A 76 -11.44 -9.29 -12.81
C THR A 76 -10.94 -10.07 -14.03
N PRO A 77 -9.67 -10.50 -14.07
CA PRO A 77 -9.13 -11.28 -15.19
C PRO A 77 -9.86 -12.61 -15.32
N SER A 78 -10.10 -13.05 -16.55
CA SER A 78 -10.54 -14.42 -16.81
C SER A 78 -9.36 -15.40 -16.89
N LEU A 79 -9.64 -16.70 -16.90
CA LEU A 79 -8.65 -17.75 -17.13
C LEU A 79 -7.88 -17.59 -18.46
N SER A 80 -8.50 -17.00 -19.49
CA SER A 80 -7.81 -16.76 -20.78
C SER A 80 -6.80 -15.62 -20.71
N GLN A 81 -6.73 -14.89 -19.60
CA GLN A 81 -5.81 -13.78 -19.35
C GLN A 81 -4.68 -14.17 -18.39
N VAL A 82 -4.55 -15.46 -18.04
CA VAL A 82 -3.41 -16.00 -17.28
C VAL A 82 -2.08 -15.69 -17.97
N GLY A 83 -1.06 -15.36 -17.18
CA GLY A 83 0.24 -14.91 -17.67
C GLY A 83 0.48 -13.42 -17.44
N VAL A 84 1.47 -12.84 -18.13
CA VAL A 84 1.88 -11.45 -17.95
C VAL A 84 0.97 -10.51 -18.74
N GLN A 85 0.50 -9.46 -18.09
CA GLN A 85 -0.33 -8.41 -18.65
C GLN A 85 0.36 -7.05 -18.43
N ASN A 86 0.63 -6.31 -19.50
CA ASN A 86 1.24 -4.99 -19.39
C ASN A 86 0.15 -3.96 -19.14
N VAL A 87 0.34 -3.13 -18.12
CA VAL A 87 -0.60 -2.06 -17.76
C VAL A 87 0.13 -0.73 -17.82
N GLY A 88 -0.40 0.20 -18.62
CA GLY A 88 0.01 1.60 -18.65
C GLY A 88 -1.04 2.49 -18.00
N VAL A 89 -0.58 3.44 -17.20
CA VAL A 89 -1.40 4.48 -16.58
C VAL A 89 -0.85 5.85 -17.00
N LEU A 90 -1.74 6.77 -17.32
CA LEU A 90 -1.43 8.17 -17.60
C LEU A 90 -2.24 9.05 -16.65
N VAL A 91 -1.56 9.99 -16.00
CA VAL A 91 -2.15 11.03 -15.16
C VAL A 91 -1.86 12.36 -15.82
N SER A 92 -2.90 13.17 -16.03
CA SER A 92 -2.77 14.52 -16.59
C SER A 92 -3.34 15.56 -15.63
N ASP A 93 -2.70 16.72 -15.54
CA ASP A 93 -3.29 17.90 -14.89
C ASP A 93 -4.25 18.64 -15.84
N SER A 94 -4.84 19.74 -15.35
CA SER A 94 -5.73 20.60 -16.15
C SER A 94 -5.04 21.45 -17.21
N SER A 95 -3.72 21.58 -17.13
CA SER A 95 -2.87 22.33 -18.07
C SER A 95 -2.34 21.45 -19.20
N GLY A 96 -2.55 20.12 -19.11
CA GLY A 96 -2.13 19.13 -20.09
C GLY A 96 -0.75 18.51 -19.84
N ALA A 97 -0.06 18.83 -18.75
CA ALA A 97 1.17 18.11 -18.41
C ALA A 97 0.83 16.74 -17.82
N THR A 98 1.74 15.78 -17.97
CA THR A 98 1.44 14.36 -17.72
C THR A 98 2.54 13.62 -16.99
N ALA A 99 2.15 12.56 -16.28
CA ALA A 99 3.02 11.52 -15.78
C ALA A 99 2.47 10.14 -16.17
N SER A 100 3.37 9.18 -16.33
CA SER A 100 3.00 7.80 -16.67
C SER A 100 3.62 6.79 -15.73
N GLN A 101 2.92 5.67 -15.54
CA GLN A 101 3.41 4.50 -14.83
C GLN A 101 3.14 3.27 -15.70
N GLN A 102 4.14 2.44 -15.90
CA GLN A 102 4.02 1.16 -16.61
C GLN A 102 4.48 0.04 -15.69
N TYR A 103 3.75 -1.08 -15.71
CA TYR A 103 4.10 -2.25 -14.93
C TYR A 103 3.59 -3.54 -15.57
N ALA A 104 4.27 -4.64 -15.25
CA ALA A 104 3.84 -5.99 -15.60
C ALA A 104 3.04 -6.58 -14.43
N LEU A 105 1.82 -7.01 -14.71
CA LEU A 105 0.93 -7.70 -13.79
C LEU A 105 0.86 -9.18 -14.17
N THR A 106 1.30 -10.06 -13.29
CA THR A 106 1.24 -11.51 -13.54
C THR A 106 -0.07 -12.08 -12.99
N ILE A 107 -0.82 -12.75 -13.86
CA ILE A 107 -2.08 -13.41 -13.53
C ILE A 107 -1.83 -14.90 -13.32
N SER A 108 -2.05 -15.38 -12.10
CA SER A 108 -2.03 -16.81 -11.79
C SER A 108 -3.38 -17.47 -12.06
N GLN A 109 -3.34 -18.76 -12.41
CA GLN A 109 -4.54 -19.57 -12.61
C GLN A 109 -5.29 -19.86 -11.30
N THR A 110 -4.56 -20.02 -10.19
CA THR A 110 -5.13 -20.26 -8.86
C THR A 110 -5.03 -19.01 -7.99
N ALA A 111 -5.71 -19.01 -6.84
CA ALA A 111 -5.52 -17.97 -5.83
C ALA A 111 -4.03 -17.81 -5.50
N ILE A 112 -3.59 -16.55 -5.35
CA ILE A 112 -2.24 -16.23 -4.86
C ILE A 112 -2.22 -16.51 -3.37
N ASN A 113 -1.14 -17.14 -2.91
CA ASN A 113 -0.84 -17.26 -1.49
C ASN A 113 0.04 -16.08 -1.05
N LEU A 114 -0.49 -15.22 -0.21
CA LEU A 114 0.15 -14.09 0.43
C LEU A 114 0.73 -14.56 1.76
N PRO A 115 1.90 -14.04 2.16
CA PRO A 115 2.46 -14.39 3.46
C PRO A 115 1.55 -13.86 4.60
N PRO A 116 1.39 -14.61 5.70
CA PRO A 116 0.79 -14.08 6.91
C PRO A 116 1.53 -12.83 7.43
N ALA A 117 0.80 -11.89 8.01
CA ALA A 117 1.35 -10.67 8.59
C ALA A 117 1.13 -10.63 10.10
N ILE A 118 2.17 -10.31 10.88
CA ILE A 118 2.05 -10.03 12.32
C ILE A 118 1.38 -8.67 12.50
N THR A 119 0.33 -8.63 13.32
CA THR A 119 -0.48 -7.44 13.57
C THR A 119 -0.35 -6.91 15.00
N SER A 120 0.21 -7.70 15.92
CA SER A 120 0.49 -7.27 17.28
C SER A 120 1.86 -6.60 17.42
N THR A 121 2.00 -5.77 18.47
CA THR A 121 3.28 -5.14 18.85
C THR A 121 3.76 -5.72 20.18
N PRO A 122 5.04 -6.16 20.29
CA PRO A 122 5.55 -6.70 21.54
C PRO A 122 5.85 -5.61 22.56
N VAL A 123 5.97 -6.02 23.83
CA VAL A 123 6.52 -5.15 24.88
C VAL A 123 8.05 -5.26 24.81
N PHE A 124 8.74 -4.15 24.58
CA PHE A 124 10.19 -4.18 24.37
C PHE A 124 11.02 -4.15 25.67
N THR A 125 10.37 -4.15 26.83
CA THR A 125 11.02 -4.09 28.13
C THR A 125 10.55 -5.23 29.03
N ALA A 126 11.48 -5.80 29.80
CA ALA A 126 11.19 -6.84 30.79
C ALA A 126 11.88 -6.50 32.11
N SER A 127 11.22 -6.77 33.23
CA SER A 127 11.80 -6.58 34.56
C SER A 127 12.49 -7.88 35.04
N PRO A 128 13.69 -7.81 35.64
CA PRO A 128 14.33 -8.97 36.22
C PRO A 128 13.43 -9.72 37.21
N GLY A 129 13.44 -11.04 37.14
CA GLY A 129 12.67 -11.92 38.04
C GLY A 129 11.16 -12.00 37.74
N ARG A 130 10.64 -11.22 36.79
CA ARG A 130 9.26 -11.32 36.33
C ARG A 130 9.18 -12.11 35.02
N PRO A 131 8.16 -12.97 34.83
CA PRO A 131 7.91 -13.58 33.54
C PRO A 131 7.56 -12.48 32.53
N TYR A 132 8.11 -12.60 31.32
CA TYR A 132 7.72 -11.80 30.18
C TYR A 132 6.70 -12.59 29.36
N THR A 133 5.57 -11.98 29.05
CA THR A 133 4.53 -12.60 28.22
C THR A 133 4.13 -11.64 27.11
N TYR A 134 3.94 -12.18 25.91
CA TYR A 134 3.53 -11.42 24.73
C TYR A 134 2.56 -12.25 23.92
N GLN A 135 1.37 -11.72 23.66
CA GLN A 135 0.40 -12.37 22.78
C GLN A 135 0.70 -11.95 21.34
N VAL A 136 1.27 -12.86 20.55
CA VAL A 136 1.45 -12.63 19.12
C VAL A 136 0.11 -12.84 18.41
N GLN A 137 -0.24 -11.87 17.57
CA GLN A 137 -1.38 -11.93 16.66
C GLN A 137 -0.85 -11.76 15.26
N ALA A 138 -1.36 -12.57 14.35
CA ALA A 138 -1.11 -12.44 12.94
C ALA A 138 -2.40 -12.74 12.18
N THR A 139 -2.47 -12.22 10.97
CA THR A 139 -3.56 -12.45 10.02
C THR A 139 -2.99 -13.00 8.73
N ASP A 140 -3.70 -13.95 8.15
CA ASP A 140 -3.43 -14.44 6.81
C ASP A 140 -4.63 -14.03 5.94
N ALA A 141 -4.34 -13.40 4.79
CA ALA A 141 -5.35 -12.81 3.93
C ALA A 141 -6.05 -13.83 3.04
N ASP A 142 -5.42 -14.98 2.77
CA ASP A 142 -5.96 -16.03 1.89
C ASP A 142 -6.01 -17.41 2.53
N GLY A 143 -5.46 -17.56 3.74
CA GLY A 143 -5.42 -18.84 4.42
C GLY A 143 -5.58 -18.77 5.93
N THR A 144 -5.21 -19.88 6.54
CA THR A 144 -5.08 -20.00 7.99
C THR A 144 -3.60 -20.12 8.35
N ILE A 145 -3.21 -19.42 9.40
CA ILE A 145 -1.88 -19.55 9.97
C ILE A 145 -1.72 -20.97 10.49
N SER A 146 -0.69 -21.67 10.01
CA SER A 146 -0.49 -23.08 10.36
C SER A 146 0.36 -23.28 11.62
N GLN A 147 1.32 -22.38 11.89
CA GLN A 147 2.19 -22.45 13.06
C GLN A 147 2.88 -21.11 13.35
N TYR A 148 3.23 -20.90 14.62
CA TYR A 148 4.17 -19.87 15.04
C TYR A 148 5.49 -20.51 15.50
N GLN A 149 6.62 -19.89 15.20
CA GLN A 149 7.95 -20.37 15.60
C GLN A 149 8.85 -19.22 16.05
N LEU A 150 9.66 -19.47 17.08
CA LEU A 150 10.76 -18.58 17.47
C LEU A 150 12.00 -18.90 16.62
N LEU A 151 12.44 -17.96 15.80
CA LEU A 151 13.67 -18.10 15.00
C LEU A 151 14.92 -17.83 15.84
N GLN A 152 14.84 -16.85 16.72
CA GLN A 152 15.89 -16.47 17.66
C GLN A 152 15.25 -16.13 19.00
N SER A 153 15.83 -16.61 20.10
CA SER A 153 15.33 -16.30 21.43
C SER A 153 16.39 -16.47 22.52
N PRO A 154 16.29 -15.72 23.64
CA PRO A 154 17.11 -15.96 24.82
C PRO A 154 16.84 -17.33 25.45
N PRO A 155 17.81 -17.93 26.16
CA PRO A 155 17.60 -19.16 26.90
C PRO A 155 16.35 -19.12 27.78
N GLY A 156 15.52 -20.15 27.71
CA GLY A 156 14.28 -20.27 28.47
C GLY A 156 13.04 -19.64 27.82
N MET A 157 13.13 -19.20 26.55
CA MET A 157 11.96 -18.74 25.79
C MET A 157 11.24 -19.86 25.10
N THR A 158 9.92 -19.85 25.25
CA THR A 158 9.04 -20.80 24.61
C THR A 158 7.88 -20.06 23.95
N ILE A 159 7.35 -20.69 22.90
CA ILE A 159 6.09 -20.32 22.29
C ILE A 159 5.13 -21.49 22.48
N ASN A 160 3.92 -21.23 22.96
CA ASN A 160 2.94 -22.27 23.20
C ASN A 160 2.14 -22.50 21.91
N SER A 161 2.59 -23.43 21.07
CA SER A 161 1.91 -23.82 19.83
C SER A 161 0.77 -24.81 20.11
N ALA A 162 -0.38 -24.29 20.56
CA ALA A 162 -1.61 -25.07 20.69
C ALA A 162 -2.64 -24.59 19.66
N ARG A 163 -2.77 -25.35 18.55
CA ARG A 163 -3.75 -25.24 17.44
C ARG A 163 -4.32 -23.81 17.22
N PRO A 164 -3.84 -23.06 16.22
CA PRO A 164 -4.01 -21.60 16.16
C PRO A 164 -5.48 -21.18 16.05
N ARG A 165 -5.93 -20.38 17.02
CA ARG A 165 -7.10 -19.50 16.87
C ARG A 165 -6.62 -18.05 17.01
N ASN A 166 -6.28 -17.39 15.90
CA ASN A 166 -6.09 -15.94 15.72
C ASN A 166 -5.28 -15.12 16.77
N SER A 167 -4.71 -15.74 17.80
CA SER A 167 -3.97 -15.15 18.91
C SER A 167 -3.25 -16.26 19.68
N GLU A 168 -1.93 -16.16 19.88
CA GLU A 168 -1.15 -17.10 20.67
C GLU A 168 -0.22 -16.41 21.66
N ALA A 169 -0.03 -17.04 22.83
CA ALA A 169 0.79 -16.51 23.91
C ALA A 169 2.23 -16.99 23.76
N VAL A 170 3.15 -16.05 23.55
CA VAL A 170 4.59 -16.21 23.79
C VAL A 170 4.84 -15.99 25.28
N THR A 171 5.50 -16.93 25.95
CA THR A 171 5.79 -16.84 27.38
C THR A 171 7.27 -17.06 27.64
N TRP A 172 7.86 -16.23 28.50
CA TRP A 172 9.24 -16.32 28.95
C TRP A 172 9.28 -16.23 30.46
N ARG A 173 10.03 -17.12 31.12
CA ARG A 173 10.34 -16.97 32.54
C ARG A 173 11.85 -17.05 32.71
N LYS A 174 12.48 -15.93 33.08
CA LYS A 174 13.87 -15.97 33.57
C LYS A 174 13.88 -16.73 34.89
N VAL A 175 14.33 -17.98 34.89
CA VAL A 175 14.74 -18.64 36.12
C VAL A 175 16.15 -18.12 36.40
N ALA A 176 16.33 -17.37 37.50
CA ALA A 176 17.66 -16.95 37.92
C ALA A 176 18.48 -18.22 38.22
N SER A 177 19.39 -18.59 37.33
CA SER A 177 20.40 -19.59 37.61
C SER A 177 21.38 -18.99 38.63
N LYS A 178 21.17 -19.31 39.90
CA LYS A 178 22.21 -19.23 40.92
C LYS A 178 23.20 -20.35 40.61
N THR A 179 24.37 -20.01 40.09
CA THR A 179 25.54 -20.86 40.28
C THR A 179 26.36 -20.24 41.41
N LEU A 180 26.22 -20.83 42.60
CA LEU A 180 27.24 -20.73 43.64
C LEU A 180 28.43 -21.56 43.17
N ALA A 181 29.60 -20.94 43.04
CA ALA A 181 30.86 -21.67 43.06
C ALA A 181 31.86 -20.88 43.92
N ARG A 182 32.59 -21.68 44.70
CA ARG A 182 33.37 -21.37 45.90
C ARG A 182 34.54 -20.42 45.70
#